data_AF-A0A958V7D6-F1
#
_entry.id   AF-A0A958V7D6-F1
#
_cell.length_a   1.000
_cell.length_b   1.000
_cell.length_c   1.000
_cell.angle_alpha   90.00
_cell.angle_beta   90.00
_cell.angle_gamma   90.00
#
_symmetry.space_group_name_H-M   'P 1'
#
loop_
_entity.id
_entity.type
_entity.pdbx_description
1 polymer ?
#
loop_
_entity_poly.entity_id
_entity_poly.type
_entity_poly.pdbx_seq_one_letter_code
_entity_poly.pdbx_strand_id
1 'polypeptide(L)'
;EEIKIGDFQIDLTADYNNETYYFEFKIYKSKRLNRNAIDQVNFYSRQITNGKFVLVTNGKANSENLEKSGITIIGRNGLKKIANNYRNLIELINTTPNNV
;
A
#
# COMPACT_ATOMS: atom_id res chain seq x y z
N GLU A 1 8.32 -8.96 13.67
CA GLU A 1 7.47 -8.73 14.86
C GLU A 1 6.15 -8.15 14.39
N GLU A 2 5.02 -8.56 14.98
CA GLU A 2 3.72 -7.94 14.70
C GLU A 2 3.65 -6.60 15.44
N ILE A 3 3.48 -5.51 14.71
CA ILE A 3 3.34 -4.17 15.28
C ILE A 3 1.86 -3.79 15.22
N LYS A 4 1.29 -3.43 16.38
CA LYS A 4 -0.05 -2.82 16.45
C LYS A 4 0.09 -1.31 16.49
N ILE A 5 -0.56 -0.63 15.55
CA ILE A 5 -0.66 0.84 15.50
C ILE A 5 -2.14 1.18 15.67
N GLY A 6 -2.52 1.64 16.86
CA GLY A 6 -3.93 1.77 17.24
C GLY A 6 -4.65 0.41 17.24
N ASP A 7 -5.82 0.33 16.60
CA ASP A 7 -6.62 -0.90 16.45
C ASP A 7 -6.20 -1.77 15.26
N PHE A 8 -5.14 -1.38 14.55
CA PHE A 8 -4.75 -2.00 13.30
C PHE A 8 -3.42 -2.75 13.43
N GLN A 9 -3.38 -3.93 12.80
CA GLN A 9 -2.22 -4.81 12.78
C GLN A 9 -1.48 -4.63 11.46
N ILE A 10 -0.17 -4.42 11.54
CA ILE A 10 0.71 -4.35 10.38
C ILE A 10 1.34 -5.73 10.14
N ASP A 11 1.22 -6.24 8.92
CA ASP A 11 1.81 -7.53 8.55
C ASP A 11 3.34 -7.49 8.44
N LEU A 12 3.90 -6.38 7.94
CA LEU A 12 5.35 -6.19 7.81
C LEU A 12 5.74 -4.72 7.96
N THR A 13 6.84 -4.47 8.67
CA THR A 13 7.46 -3.14 8.74
C THR A 13 8.87 -3.22 8.17
N ALA A 14 9.29 -2.19 7.43
CA ALA A 14 10.65 -2.10 6.89
C ALA A 14 11.15 -0.65 6.92
N ASP A 15 12.44 -0.47 7.20
CA ASP A 15 13.08 0.85 7.15
C ASP A 15 13.95 0.97 5.91
N TYR A 16 13.79 2.08 5.19
CA TYR A 16 14.59 2.40 4.02
C TYR A 16 14.77 3.92 3.90
N ASN A 17 16.02 4.38 3.72
CA ASN A 17 16.35 5.80 3.58
C ASN A 17 15.77 6.71 4.69
N ASN A 18 15.85 6.28 5.96
CA ASN A 18 15.28 6.97 7.12
C ASN A 18 13.75 7.14 7.10
N GLU A 19 13.05 6.39 6.25
CA GLU A 19 11.59 6.29 6.26
C GLU A 19 11.18 4.87 6.67
N THR A 20 10.18 4.78 7.57
CA THR A 20 9.54 3.52 7.92
C THR A 20 8.35 3.25 7.01
N TYR A 21 8.30 2.05 6.46
CA TYR A 21 7.25 1.55 5.59
C TYR A 21 6.43 0.49 6.32
N TYR A 22 5.11 0.69 6.35
CA TYR A 22 4.16 -0.21 6.97
C TYR A 22 3.37 -0.92 5.89
N PHE A 23 3.60 -2.21 5.74
CA PHE A 23 3.01 -3.05 4.72
C PHE A 23 1.83 -3.84 5.26
N GLU A 24 0.76 -3.83 4.48
CA GLU A 24 -0.43 -4.65 4.69
C GLU A 24 -0.67 -5.54 3.47
N PHE A 25 -0.85 -6.84 3.69
CA PHE A 25 -1.12 -7.83 2.65
C PHE A 25 -2.59 -8.25 2.70
N LYS A 26 -3.35 -7.90 1.65
CA LYS A 26 -4.75 -8.31 1.52
C LYS A 26 -5.02 -9.07 0.23
N ILE A 27 -5.57 -10.27 0.37
CA ILE A 27 -6.10 -11.05 -0.74
C ILE A 27 -7.62 -10.85 -0.77
N TYR A 28 -8.11 -10.17 -1.81
CA TYR A 28 -9.53 -10.01 -2.04
C TYR A 28 -10.05 -11.09 -3.00
N LYS A 29 -11.27 -11.57 -2.76
CA LYS A 29 -12.00 -12.45 -3.70
C LYS A 29 -12.32 -11.73 -5.01
N SER A 30 -12.66 -10.45 -4.93
CA SER A 30 -12.95 -9.62 -6.11
C SER A 30 -11.67 -9.24 -6.85
N LYS A 31 -11.75 -9.20 -8.19
CA LYS A 31 -10.66 -8.70 -9.03
C LYS A 31 -10.45 -7.18 -8.92
N ARG A 32 -11.40 -6.43 -8.35
CA ARG A 32 -11.36 -4.98 -8.16
C ARG A 32 -11.47 -4.63 -6.68
N LEU A 33 -10.67 -3.66 -6.24
CA LEU A 33 -10.84 -3.06 -4.92
C LEU A 33 -12.18 -2.32 -4.86
N ASN A 34 -12.99 -2.62 -3.86
CA ASN A 34 -14.21 -1.87 -3.61
C ASN A 34 -13.89 -0.62 -2.77
N ARG A 35 -14.84 0.33 -2.75
CA ARG A 35 -14.67 1.59 -2.04
C ARG A 35 -14.44 1.39 -0.53
N ASN A 36 -15.16 0.45 0.09
CA ASN A 36 -15.00 0.15 1.51
C ASN A 36 -13.59 -0.32 1.88
N ALA A 37 -12.95 -1.15 1.03
CA ALA A 37 -11.58 -1.58 1.24
C ALA A 37 -10.59 -0.41 1.13
N ILE A 38 -10.84 0.53 0.21
CA ILE A 38 -10.04 1.75 0.07
C ILE A 38 -10.24 2.66 1.28
N ASP A 39 -11.48 2.88 1.72
CA ASP A 39 -11.79 3.73 2.87
C ASP A 39 -11.19 3.18 4.17
N GLN A 40 -11.21 1.85 4.35
CA GLN A 40 -10.58 1.18 5.47
C GLN A 40 -9.06 1.37 5.46
N VAL A 41 -8.43 1.22 4.29
CA VAL A 41 -7.00 1.46 4.11
C VAL A 41 -6.64 2.93 4.35
N ASN A 42 -7.48 3.86 3.87
CA ASN A 42 -7.33 5.29 4.16
C ASN A 42 -7.39 5.62 5.64
N PHE A 43 -8.31 4.97 6.36
CA PHE A 43 -8.41 5.13 7.81
C PHE A 43 -7.11 4.69 8.50
N TYR A 44 -6.54 3.54 8.11
CA TYR A 44 -5.29 3.05 8.68
C TYR A 44 -4.09 3.95 8.37
N SER A 45 -3.98 4.42 7.14
CA SER A 45 -2.90 5.32 6.74
C SER A 45 -2.89 6.61 7.56
N ARG A 46 -4.05 7.11 8.00
CA ARG A 46 -4.15 8.32 8.84
C ARG A 46 -3.69 8.11 10.27
N GLN A 47 -3.63 6.86 10.74
CA GLN A 47 -3.12 6.56 12.09
C GLN A 47 -1.59 6.49 12.13
N ILE A 48 -0.93 6.39 10.97
CA ILE A 48 0.52 6.36 10.85
C ILE A 48 1.02 7.80 10.79
N THR A 49 1.68 8.25 11.86
CA THR A 49 2.16 9.63 12.01
C THR A 49 3.62 9.81 11.56
N ASN A 50 4.39 8.74 11.41
CA ASN A 50 5.79 8.80 11.02
C ASN A 50 6.19 7.64 10.09
N GLY A 51 5.65 7.64 8.87
CA GLY A 51 6.02 6.67 7.85
C GLY A 51 5.04 6.61 6.69
N LYS A 52 5.25 5.63 5.80
CA LYS A 52 4.44 5.42 4.60
C LYS A 52 3.64 4.13 4.72
N PHE A 53 2.36 4.20 4.39
CA PHE A 53 1.51 3.02 4.32
C PHE A 53 1.50 2.41 2.91
N VAL A 54 1.70 1.11 2.84
CA VAL A 54 1.75 0.34 1.60
C VAL A 54 0.75 -0.81 1.65
N LEU A 55 -0.29 -0.75 0.81
CA LEU A 55 -1.21 -1.87 0.62
C LEU A 55 -0.71 -2.75 -0.53
N VAL A 56 -0.48 -4.03 -0.25
CA VAL A 56 -0.12 -5.04 -1.23
C VAL A 56 -1.30 -5.99 -1.45
N THR A 57 -1.77 -6.10 -2.70
CA THR A 57 -3.00 -6.84 -2.97
C THR A 57 -3.12 -7.45 -4.37
N ASN A 58 -3.82 -8.58 -4.45
CA ASN A 58 -4.20 -9.22 -5.71
C ASN A 58 -5.33 -8.47 -6.47
N GLY A 59 -5.91 -7.43 -5.87
CA GLY A 59 -6.94 -6.58 -6.47
C GLY A 59 -6.38 -5.62 -7.53
N LYS A 60 -7.22 -5.22 -8.49
CA LYS A 60 -6.94 -4.07 -9.35
C LYS A 60 -7.42 -2.81 -8.65
N ALA A 61 -6.50 -1.85 -8.47
CA ALA A 61 -6.82 -0.48 -8.08
C ALA A 61 -7.11 0.35 -9.35
N ASN A 62 -8.07 1.26 -9.27
CA ASN A 62 -8.27 2.29 -10.30
C ASN A 62 -7.37 3.48 -9.95
N SER A 63 -6.78 4.14 -10.96
CA SER A 63 -5.85 5.27 -10.78
C SER A 63 -6.42 6.41 -9.93
N GLU A 64 -7.70 6.76 -10.13
CA GLU A 64 -8.39 7.81 -9.38
C GLU A 64 -8.45 7.58 -7.86
N ASN A 65 -8.35 6.32 -7.41
CA ASN A 65 -8.39 5.99 -5.98
C ASN A 65 -7.00 6.04 -5.32
N LEU A 66 -5.94 6.05 -6.12
CA LEU A 66 -4.54 6.07 -5.65
C LEU A 66 -4.08 7.48 -5.29
N GLU A 67 -4.53 8.48 -6.05
CA GLU A 67 -4.02 9.86 -5.90
C GLU A 67 -4.61 10.58 -4.68
N LYS A 68 -5.77 10.16 -4.18
CA LYS A 68 -6.50 10.85 -3.10
C LYS A 68 -6.17 10.36 -1.69
N SER A 69 -5.39 9.29 -1.54
CA SER A 69 -5.31 8.52 -0.29
C SER A 69 -4.02 8.69 0.50
N GLY A 70 -2.95 9.24 -0.09
CA GLY A 70 -1.63 9.26 0.57
C GLY A 70 -1.05 7.85 0.76
N ILE A 71 -1.59 6.85 0.06
CA ILE A 71 -1.28 5.44 0.22
C ILE A 71 -0.66 4.91 -1.06
N THR A 72 0.40 4.13 -0.91
CA THR A 72 0.93 3.35 -2.01
C THR A 72 0.15 2.05 -2.12
N ILE A 73 -0.52 1.78 -3.25
CA ILE A 73 -1.18 0.49 -3.50
C ILE A 73 -0.44 -0.29 -4.57
N ILE A 74 0.17 -1.40 -4.16
CA ILE A 74 0.73 -2.42 -5.04
C ILE A 74 -0.37 -3.43 -5.39
N GLY A 75 -1.17 -3.08 -6.40
CA GLY A 75 -2.20 -3.95 -6.93
C GLY A 75 -1.66 -5.06 -7.86
N ARG A 76 -2.57 -5.84 -8.44
CA ARG A 76 -2.25 -6.99 -9.32
C ARG A 76 -1.18 -6.73 -10.38
N ASN A 77 -1.25 -5.60 -11.07
CA ASN A 77 -0.30 -5.28 -12.13
C ASN A 77 1.08 -4.92 -11.56
N GLY A 78 1.13 -4.22 -10.41
CA GLY A 78 2.36 -3.94 -9.68
C GLY A 78 3.01 -5.24 -9.20
N LEU A 79 2.23 -6.15 -8.60
CA LEU A 79 2.71 -7.47 -8.19
C LEU A 79 3.32 -8.26 -9.36
N LYS A 80 2.69 -8.25 -10.54
CA LYS A 80 3.25 -8.90 -11.74
C LYS A 80 4.60 -8.28 -12.14
N LYS A 81 4.72 -6.95 -12.09
CA LYS A 81 5.98 -6.26 -12.38
C LYS A 81 7.07 -6.66 -11.38
N ILE A 82 6.76 -6.71 -10.09
CA ILE A 82 7.70 -7.07 -9.02
C ILE A 82 8.14 -8.53 -9.15
N ALA A 83 7.20 -9.45 -9.37
CA ALA A 83 7.50 -10.88 -9.53
C ALA A 83 8.44 -11.15 -10.71
N ASN A 84 8.38 -10.31 -11.76
CA ASN A 84 9.27 -10.41 -12.91
C ASN A 84 10.66 -9.78 -12.65
N ASN A 85 10.78 -8.80 -11.76
CA ASN A 85 12.04 -8.18 -11.35
C ASN A 85 11.87 -7.38 -10.05
N TYR A 86 12.61 -7.77 -8.99
CA TYR A 86 12.50 -7.14 -7.67
C TYR A 86 12.86 -5.65 -7.66
N ARG A 87 13.70 -5.16 -8.58
CA ARG A 87 14.05 -3.71 -8.66
C ARG A 87 12.82 -2.83 -8.93
N ASN A 88 11.79 -3.39 -9.57
CA ASN A 88 10.52 -2.71 -9.82
C ASN A 88 9.74 -2.40 -8.54
N LEU A 89 10.02 -3.10 -7.43
CA LEU A 89 9.42 -2.80 -6.14
C LEU A 89 9.85 -1.42 -5.64
N ILE A 90 11.14 -1.13 -5.72
CA ILE A 90 11.72 0.14 -5.28
C ILE A 90 11.13 1.30 -6.11
N GLU A 91 10.99 1.13 -7.42
CA GLU A 91 10.36 2.12 -8.29
C GLU A 91 8.89 2.39 -7.90
N LEU A 92 8.10 1.33 -7.65
CA LEU A 92 6.67 1.45 -7.30
C LEU A 92 6.43 2.08 -5.92
N ILE A 93 7.35 1.89 -4.98
CA ILE A 93 7.24 2.47 -3.63
C ILE A 93 7.73 3.92 -3.63
N ASN A 94 8.66 4.28 -4.52
CA ASN A 94 9.21 5.64 -4.62
C ASN A 94 8.41 6.58 -5.53
N THR A 95 7.40 6.09 -6.27
CA THR A 95 6.51 6.97 -7.03
C THR A 95 5.60 7.76 -6.09
N THR A 96 5.93 9.03 -5.85
CA THR A 96 5.05 10.02 -5.23
C THR A 96 3.75 10.14 -6.05
N PRO A 97 2.59 10.38 -5.41
CA PRO A 97 1.37 10.71 -6.14
C PRO A 97 1.63 12.01 -6.92
N ASN A 98 1.61 11.95 -8.25
CA ASN A 98 1.67 13.15 -9.06
C ASN A 98 0.34 13.87 -8.90
N ASN A 99 0.35 15.04 -8.26
CA ASN A 99 -0.75 15.99 -8.36
C ASN A 99 -0.78 16.53 -9.80
N VAL A 100 -1.76 16.08 -10.59
CA VAL A 100 -2.17 16.71 -11.86
C VAL A 100 -3.58 17.24 -11.69
#